data_AF-A0A9E4HRY1-F1
#
_entry.id   AF-A0A9E4HRY1-F1
#
_cell.length_a   1.000
_cell.length_b   1.000
_cell.length_c   1.000
_cell.angle_alpha   90.00
_cell.angle_beta   90.00
_cell.angle_gamma   90.00
#
_symmetry.space_group_name_H-M   'P 1'
#
loop_
_entity.id
_entity.type
_entity.pdbx_description
1 polymer ?
#
loop_
_entity_poly.entity_id
_entity_poly.type
_entity_poly.pdbx_seq_one_letter_code
_entity_poly.pdbx_strand_id
1 'polypeptide(L)'
;MTTGSHRALGGLSRRRTQRPGWAAALAAWVFLLPVAGGLHARAVDYLSPEEIEKVRDSQKPHQRMSVLNDIFKRRVEGAMASWEAAGTGDGSPRAKSGNPGKGGDESARSLSFRGWMKEVAMCLEDIETNLESYPLDRPLSVWDLETGRPIRMNARKFRKALKKLRNSLTEFDRWLTPKLDRVGRAESRLAEEVADYLSDLDEALEETIVLAGGVIREEGPAKRRARP
;
A
#
# COMPACT_ATOMS: atom_id res chain seq x y z
N MET A 1 -29.70 -39.60 41.54
CA MET A 1 -30.30 -38.25 41.68
C MET A 1 -29.34 -37.26 41.05
N THR A 2 -29.78 -36.69 39.94
CA THR A 2 -29.06 -35.81 39.02
C THR A 2 -29.32 -34.36 39.39
N THR A 3 -28.29 -33.51 39.42
CA THR A 3 -28.43 -32.08 39.08
C THR A 3 -27.18 -31.63 38.35
N GLY A 4 -27.36 -31.28 37.07
CA GLY A 4 -26.37 -30.65 36.23
C GLY A 4 -26.34 -29.14 36.47
N SER A 5 -25.20 -28.52 36.18
CA SER A 5 -25.09 -27.06 36.10
C SER A 5 -24.41 -26.69 34.79
N HIS A 6 -25.24 -26.22 33.86
CA HIS A 6 -24.85 -25.50 32.65
C HIS A 6 -24.69 -24.01 32.99
N ARG A 7 -23.59 -23.38 32.57
CA ARG A 7 -23.50 -21.94 32.24
C ARG A 7 -22.36 -21.78 31.22
N ALA A 8 -22.67 -21.63 29.94
CA ALA A 8 -23.08 -20.40 29.25
C ALA A 8 -21.86 -19.72 28.60
N LEU A 9 -21.64 -20.08 27.32
CA LEU A 9 -20.72 -19.44 26.39
C LEU A 9 -21.30 -18.06 26.02
N GLY A 10 -20.60 -16.99 26.42
CA GLY A 10 -20.88 -15.63 25.98
C GLY A 10 -20.36 -15.42 24.57
N GLY A 11 -21.27 -15.39 23.60
CA GLY A 11 -20.97 -14.99 22.22
C GLY A 11 -20.74 -13.48 22.12
N LEU A 12 -19.49 -13.10 21.82
CA LEU A 12 -19.16 -11.73 21.41
C LEU A 12 -19.57 -11.54 19.95
N SER A 13 -20.71 -10.89 19.79
CA SER A 13 -21.26 -10.42 18.51
C SER A 13 -20.30 -9.40 17.88
N ARG A 14 -19.55 -9.81 16.85
CA ARG A 14 -18.77 -8.90 15.99
C ARG A 14 -19.74 -8.04 15.19
N ARG A 15 -19.86 -6.77 15.57
CA ARG A 15 -20.49 -5.72 14.74
C ARG A 15 -19.61 -5.51 13.50
N ARG A 16 -19.98 -6.13 12.39
CA ARG A 16 -19.55 -5.74 11.04
C ARG A 16 -20.13 -4.36 10.77
N THR A 17 -19.31 -3.32 10.84
CA THR A 17 -19.66 -2.01 10.30
C THR A 17 -19.69 -2.13 8.78
N GLN A 18 -20.90 -2.29 8.24
CA GLN A 18 -21.22 -2.11 6.83
C GLN A 18 -20.81 -0.67 6.43
N ARG A 19 -19.67 -0.53 5.75
CA ARG A 19 -19.39 0.70 4.99
C ARG A 19 -20.19 0.64 3.67
N PRO A 20 -20.87 1.73 3.27
CA PRO A 20 -21.61 1.77 2.03
C PRO A 20 -20.65 1.69 0.85
N GLY A 21 -20.92 0.79 -0.10
CA GLY A 21 -20.13 0.62 -1.31
C GLY A 21 -20.18 1.86 -2.18
N TRP A 22 -19.02 2.47 -2.42
CA TRP A 22 -18.79 3.55 -3.39
C TRP A 22 -18.41 2.99 -4.77
N ALA A 23 -18.73 1.72 -5.03
CA ALA A 23 -18.56 1.10 -6.34
C ALA A 23 -19.72 1.49 -7.28
N ALA A 24 -19.75 2.75 -7.72
CA ALA A 24 -20.40 3.18 -8.97
C ALA A 24 -20.20 4.69 -9.22
N ALA A 25 -19.00 5.09 -9.65
CA ALA A 25 -18.84 6.33 -10.42
C ALA A 25 -17.66 6.20 -11.38
N LEU A 26 -17.95 5.60 -12.53
CA LEU A 26 -17.46 5.91 -13.87
C LEU A 26 -15.93 6.07 -14.09
N ALA A 27 -15.40 5.07 -14.80
CA ALA A 27 -14.24 5.21 -15.65
C ALA A 27 -14.41 6.33 -16.68
N ALA A 28 -13.53 7.33 -16.61
CA ALA A 28 -12.85 7.99 -17.72
C ALA A 28 -12.26 9.28 -17.15
N TRP A 29 -10.95 9.48 -17.36
CA TRP A 29 -10.28 10.76 -17.67
C TRP A 29 -8.79 10.62 -17.33
N VAL A 30 -8.05 10.07 -18.30
CA VAL A 30 -6.65 10.44 -18.49
C VAL A 30 -6.67 11.47 -19.62
N PHE A 31 -6.56 12.75 -19.29
CA PHE A 31 -5.83 13.75 -20.07
C PHE A 31 -5.56 14.97 -19.19
N LEU A 32 -4.30 15.39 -19.18
CA LEU A 32 -3.76 16.60 -18.60
C LEU A 32 -4.58 17.84 -18.98
N LEU A 33 -5.08 18.58 -17.98
CA LEU A 33 -5.26 20.05 -18.03
C LEU A 33 -5.32 20.59 -16.58
N PRO A 34 -4.53 21.62 -16.22
CA PRO A 34 -4.63 22.29 -14.93
C PRO A 34 -5.74 23.32 -15.01
N VAL A 35 -6.83 23.10 -14.28
CA VAL A 35 -7.86 24.13 -14.06
C VAL A 35 -7.77 24.59 -12.62
N ALA A 36 -7.56 25.90 -12.49
CA ALA A 36 -7.26 26.64 -11.30
C ALA A 36 -8.37 26.60 -10.23
N GLY A 37 -7.94 26.69 -8.97
CA GLY A 37 -8.68 27.43 -7.95
C GLY A 37 -9.07 26.65 -6.71
N GLY A 38 -8.26 26.80 -5.65
CA GLY A 38 -8.69 26.61 -4.27
C GLY A 38 -8.17 25.34 -3.63
N LEU A 39 -7.21 25.51 -2.70
CA LEU A 39 -6.57 24.47 -1.88
C LEU A 39 -5.56 23.59 -2.62
N HIS A 40 -4.61 24.21 -3.31
CA HIS A 40 -3.26 23.63 -3.41
C HIS A 40 -2.54 23.80 -2.06
N ALA A 41 -3.01 23.05 -1.05
CA ALA A 41 -2.03 22.44 -0.16
C ALA A 41 -1.09 21.70 -1.11
N ARG A 42 0.18 22.14 -1.20
CA ARG A 42 1.23 21.48 -2.00
C ARG A 42 0.92 19.99 -2.02
N ALA A 43 0.41 19.48 -3.15
CA ALA A 43 0.43 18.05 -3.37
C ALA A 43 1.91 17.73 -3.24
N VAL A 44 2.29 17.11 -2.13
CA VAL A 44 3.65 16.65 -1.98
C VAL A 44 3.71 15.58 -3.06
N ASP A 45 4.38 15.90 -4.16
CA ASP A 45 4.77 14.90 -5.15
C ASP A 45 5.69 13.92 -4.42
N TYR A 46 5.03 12.94 -3.81
CA TYR A 46 5.64 11.99 -2.91
C TYR A 46 6.46 10.99 -3.72
N LEU A 47 6.09 10.80 -4.99
CA LEU A 47 6.91 10.15 -6.00
C LEU A 47 7.87 11.14 -6.63
N SER A 48 9.12 10.74 -6.80
CA SER A 48 10.04 11.47 -7.67
C SER A 48 9.70 11.27 -9.15
N PRO A 49 10.16 12.16 -10.06
CA PRO A 49 9.99 11.97 -11.50
C PRO A 49 10.44 10.59 -12.00
N GLU A 50 11.53 10.08 -11.46
CA GLU A 50 12.10 8.78 -11.76
C GLU A 50 11.20 7.63 -11.26
N GLU A 51 10.58 7.80 -10.10
CA GLU A 51 9.60 6.84 -9.57
C GLU A 51 8.31 6.84 -10.39
N ILE A 52 7.83 8.02 -10.81
CA ILE A 52 6.67 8.16 -11.71
C ILE A 52 6.93 7.42 -13.02
N GLU A 53 8.11 7.62 -13.61
CA GLU A 53 8.51 6.93 -14.85
C GLU A 53 8.56 5.41 -14.64
N LYS A 54 9.19 4.92 -13.56
CA LYS A 54 9.22 3.48 -13.24
C LYS A 54 7.83 2.87 -13.07
N VAL A 55 6.91 3.58 -12.41
CA VAL A 55 5.52 3.13 -12.23
C VAL A 55 4.80 3.09 -13.58
N ARG A 56 4.98 4.13 -14.41
CA ARG A 56 4.39 4.24 -15.76
C ARG A 56 4.86 3.10 -16.67
N ASP A 57 6.16 2.83 -16.68
CA ASP A 57 6.77 1.82 -17.56
C ASP A 57 6.46 0.38 -17.07
N SER A 58 6.12 0.23 -15.80
CA SER A 58 5.67 -1.04 -15.21
C SER A 58 4.21 -1.33 -15.53
N GLN A 59 3.91 -1.64 -16.79
CA GLN A 59 2.53 -1.90 -17.23
C GLN A 59 1.97 -3.26 -16.78
N LYS A 60 2.83 -4.23 -16.47
CA LYS A 60 2.38 -5.56 -16.02
C LYS A 60 2.07 -5.53 -14.51
N PRO A 61 0.94 -6.09 -14.04
CA PRO A 61 0.52 -6.01 -12.63
C PRO A 61 1.60 -6.40 -11.62
N HIS A 62 2.30 -7.51 -11.88
CA HIS A 62 3.37 -8.01 -11.01
C HIS A 62 4.62 -7.12 -11.00
N GLN A 63 4.92 -6.43 -12.09
CA GLN A 63 6.01 -5.46 -12.15
C GLN A 63 5.60 -4.20 -11.39
N ARG A 64 4.39 -3.70 -11.62
CA ARG A 64 3.88 -2.53 -10.92
C ARG A 64 3.85 -2.72 -9.41
N MET A 65 3.31 -3.85 -8.94
CA MET A 65 3.33 -4.16 -7.50
C MET A 65 4.73 -4.27 -6.94
N SER A 66 5.70 -4.75 -7.71
CA SER A 66 7.09 -4.78 -7.27
C SER A 66 7.66 -3.37 -7.12
N VAL A 67 7.42 -2.50 -8.10
CA VAL A 67 7.90 -1.10 -8.05
C VAL A 67 7.26 -0.34 -6.89
N LEU A 68 5.95 -0.47 -6.69
CA LEU A 68 5.26 0.15 -5.55
C LEU A 68 5.78 -0.37 -4.21
N ASN A 69 6.05 -1.68 -4.11
CA ASN A 69 6.67 -2.24 -2.92
C ASN A 69 8.08 -1.67 -2.66
N ASP A 70 8.87 -1.46 -3.71
CA ASP A 70 10.21 -0.86 -3.57
C ASP A 70 10.14 0.62 -3.15
N ILE A 71 9.16 1.37 -3.65
CA ILE A 71 8.88 2.74 -3.20
C ILE A 71 8.45 2.75 -1.74
N PHE A 72 7.47 1.92 -1.38
CA PHE A 72 6.97 1.76 -0.02
C PHE A 72 8.12 1.50 0.97
N LYS A 73 9.00 0.55 0.66
CA LYS A 73 10.18 0.25 1.49
C LYS A 73 11.07 1.46 1.73
N ARG A 74 11.41 2.20 0.67
CA ARG A 74 12.22 3.42 0.81
C ARG A 74 11.55 4.46 1.71
N ARG A 75 10.22 4.63 1.60
CA ARG A 75 9.47 5.56 2.46
C ARG A 75 9.43 5.10 3.91
N VAL A 76 9.25 3.80 4.15
CA VAL A 76 9.33 3.19 5.47
C VAL A 76 10.74 3.35 6.08
N GLU A 77 11.79 3.06 5.33
CA GLU A 77 13.18 3.25 5.76
C GLU A 77 13.45 4.71 6.16
N GLY A 78 12.94 5.67 5.38
CA GLY A 78 12.99 7.09 5.72
C GLY A 78 12.25 7.42 7.03
N ALA A 79 11.05 6.87 7.22
CA ALA A 79 10.29 7.04 8.46
C ALA A 79 11.04 6.47 9.67
N MET A 80 11.61 5.27 9.53
CA MET A 80 12.40 4.62 10.58
C MET A 80 13.63 5.43 10.95
N ALA A 81 14.40 5.88 9.96
CA ALA A 81 15.59 6.69 10.17
C ALA A 81 15.26 8.04 10.83
N SER A 82 14.17 8.71 10.41
CA SER A 82 13.75 9.97 11.03
C SER A 82 13.26 9.76 12.47
N TRP A 83 12.63 8.63 12.78
CA TRP A 83 12.22 8.30 14.14
C TRP A 83 13.43 8.10 15.06
N GLU A 84 14.43 7.33 14.61
CA GLU A 84 15.66 7.06 15.37
C GLU A 84 16.48 8.33 15.61
N ALA A 85 16.55 9.21 14.61
CA ALA A 85 17.21 10.51 14.73
C ALA A 85 16.51 11.43 15.77
N ALA A 86 15.20 11.31 15.95
CA ALA A 86 14.46 12.08 16.94
C ALA A 86 14.60 11.51 18.37
N GLY A 87 14.83 10.20 18.50
CA GLY A 87 14.91 9.48 19.79
C GLY A 87 16.26 9.50 20.50
N THR A 88 17.32 10.06 19.90
CA THR A 88 18.66 10.17 20.50
C THR A 88 18.85 11.40 21.40
N GLY A 89 17.83 12.27 21.51
CA GLY A 89 17.81 13.38 22.45
C GLY A 89 16.77 13.17 23.54
N ASP A 90 17.22 12.90 24.76
CA ASP A 90 16.42 13.06 25.98
C ASP A 90 16.07 14.55 26.13
N GLY A 91 15.01 14.99 25.44
CA GLY A 91 14.61 16.39 25.38
C GLY A 91 14.04 16.82 24.03
N SER A 92 12.72 16.73 23.92
CA SER A 92 11.81 17.53 23.06
C SER A 92 12.36 18.07 21.72
N PRO A 93 11.87 17.57 20.56
CA PRO A 93 12.31 18.07 19.26
C PRO A 93 11.65 19.42 18.94
N ARG A 94 12.30 20.53 19.30
CA ARG A 94 12.05 21.82 18.66
C ARG A 94 12.81 21.85 17.34
N ALA A 95 12.13 21.55 16.24
CA ALA A 95 12.71 21.56 14.90
C ALA A 95 13.34 22.93 14.58
N LYS A 96 14.67 22.97 14.45
CA LYS A 96 15.37 24.06 13.76
C LYS A 96 15.15 23.85 12.26
N SER A 97 14.35 24.71 11.66
CA SER A 97 14.24 24.87 10.20
C SER A 97 15.59 25.35 9.66
N GLY A 98 16.39 24.39 9.18
CA GLY A 98 17.59 24.65 8.38
C GLY A 98 17.21 24.73 6.91
N ASN A 99 17.64 25.79 6.24
CA ASN A 99 17.43 26.04 4.82
C ASN A 99 18.22 25.01 3.97
N PRO A 100 17.62 24.30 2.99
CA PRO A 100 18.35 23.31 2.21
C PRO A 100 19.19 23.99 1.14
N GLY A 101 20.51 23.77 1.24
CA GLY A 101 21.47 24.10 0.21
C GLY A 101 21.23 23.27 -1.07
N LYS A 102 21.48 23.93 -2.20
CA LYS A 102 21.33 23.46 -3.57
C LYS A 102 22.42 22.43 -3.89
N GLY A 103 22.07 21.16 -4.01
CA GLY A 103 22.98 20.09 -4.42
C GLY A 103 22.20 18.83 -4.76
N GLY A 104 22.25 18.42 -6.03
CA GLY A 104 21.48 17.28 -6.55
C GLY A 104 22.05 15.96 -6.08
N ASP A 105 21.33 15.32 -5.16
CA ASP A 105 21.27 13.88 -5.01
C ASP A 105 19.92 13.59 -4.33
N GLU A 106 19.09 12.72 -4.93
CA GLU A 106 17.81 12.27 -4.34
C GLU A 106 17.98 11.56 -2.98
N SER A 107 19.22 11.28 -2.61
CA SER A 107 19.63 10.75 -1.32
C SER A 107 19.41 11.79 -0.20
N ALA A 108 18.29 11.62 0.49
CA ALA A 108 17.89 12.24 1.74
C ALA A 108 17.17 13.60 1.62
N ARG A 109 15.95 13.58 1.05
CA ARG A 109 14.91 14.51 1.52
C ARG A 109 14.82 14.38 3.04
N SER A 110 15.28 15.39 3.78
CA SER A 110 15.24 15.39 5.25
C SER A 110 13.81 15.71 5.72
N LEU A 111 12.91 14.75 5.57
CA LEU A 111 11.56 14.86 6.10
C LEU A 111 11.55 14.54 7.59
N SER A 112 10.66 15.19 8.34
CA SER A 112 10.35 14.76 9.70
C SER A 112 9.62 13.42 9.68
N PHE A 113 9.52 12.76 10.84
CA PHE A 113 8.76 11.51 10.98
C PHE A 113 7.33 11.67 10.46
N ARG A 114 6.64 12.75 10.85
CA ARG A 114 5.32 13.11 10.29
C ARG A 114 5.32 13.26 8.77
N GLY A 115 6.37 13.84 8.19
CA GLY A 115 6.51 13.99 6.74
C GLY A 115 6.60 12.63 6.04
N TRP A 116 7.46 11.75 6.54
CA TRP A 116 7.56 10.38 6.03
C TRP A 116 6.28 9.57 6.20
N MET A 117 5.60 9.67 7.34
CA MET A 117 4.33 8.96 7.55
C MET A 117 3.24 9.39 6.56
N LYS A 118 3.22 10.65 6.12
CA LYS A 118 2.33 11.09 5.03
C LYS A 118 2.68 10.44 3.70
N GLU A 119 3.98 10.36 3.37
CA GLU A 119 4.42 9.69 2.14
C GLU A 119 4.13 8.17 2.18
N VAL A 120 4.24 7.55 3.35
CA VAL A 120 3.81 6.16 3.55
C VAL A 120 2.32 6.00 3.31
N ALA A 121 1.48 6.86 3.90
CA ALA A 121 0.02 6.81 3.71
C ALA A 121 -0.36 6.92 2.22
N MET A 122 0.20 7.90 1.49
CA MET A 122 -0.05 8.05 0.05
C MET A 122 0.44 6.83 -0.76
N CYS A 123 1.55 6.21 -0.36
CA CYS A 123 2.01 4.98 -1.00
C CYS A 123 1.05 3.81 -0.76
N LEU A 124 0.43 3.71 0.41
CA LEU A 124 -0.58 2.68 0.72
C LEU A 124 -1.84 2.87 -0.12
N GLU A 125 -2.33 4.11 -0.25
CA GLU A 125 -3.46 4.46 -1.13
C GLU A 125 -3.20 4.07 -2.59
N ASP A 126 -1.99 4.34 -3.10
CA ASP A 126 -1.61 3.94 -4.47
C ASP A 126 -1.52 2.43 -4.63
N ILE A 127 -1.05 1.70 -3.62
CA ILE A 127 -1.04 0.23 -3.63
C ILE A 127 -2.47 -0.31 -3.69
N GLU A 128 -3.37 0.20 -2.84
CA GLU A 128 -4.78 -0.19 -2.81
C GLU A 128 -5.45 0.07 -4.17
N THR A 129 -5.33 1.28 -4.69
CA THR A 129 -5.90 1.69 -6.00
C THR A 129 -5.43 0.77 -7.13
N ASN A 130 -4.14 0.41 -7.14
CA ASN A 130 -3.61 -0.51 -8.16
C ASN A 130 -4.04 -1.96 -7.92
N LEU A 131 -4.26 -2.39 -6.68
CA LEU A 131 -4.78 -3.71 -6.36
C LEU A 131 -6.20 -3.89 -6.92
N GLU A 132 -7.07 -2.90 -6.71
CA GLU A 132 -8.44 -2.88 -7.24
C GLU A 132 -8.48 -2.87 -8.78
N SER A 133 -7.48 -2.24 -9.40
CA SER A 133 -7.37 -2.13 -10.86
C SER A 133 -6.98 -3.45 -11.56
N TYR A 134 -6.60 -4.49 -10.80
CA TYR A 134 -6.14 -5.78 -11.34
C TYR A 134 -7.02 -6.96 -10.92
N PRO A 135 -8.29 -7.00 -11.37
CA PRO A 135 -9.19 -8.11 -11.07
C PRO A 135 -8.63 -9.44 -11.60
N LEU A 136 -8.59 -10.46 -10.74
CA LEU A 136 -8.08 -11.80 -11.07
C LEU A 136 -9.06 -12.65 -11.87
N ASP A 137 -10.34 -12.32 -11.79
CA ASP A 137 -11.46 -13.00 -12.42
C ASP A 137 -11.74 -12.51 -13.85
N ARG A 138 -11.09 -11.43 -14.29
CA ARG A 138 -11.38 -10.78 -15.59
C ARG A 138 -10.12 -10.49 -16.38
N PRO A 139 -10.20 -10.54 -17.72
CA PRO A 139 -9.10 -10.05 -18.56
C PRO A 139 -8.91 -8.55 -18.32
N LEU A 140 -7.66 -8.13 -18.22
CA LEU A 140 -7.33 -6.71 -18.14
C LEU A 140 -7.72 -6.06 -19.47
N SER A 141 -8.45 -4.96 -19.42
CA SER A 141 -8.78 -4.12 -20.57
C SER A 141 -7.60 -3.26 -21.04
N VAL A 142 -6.39 -3.59 -20.59
CA VAL A 142 -5.19 -2.80 -20.80
C VAL A 142 -4.34 -3.40 -21.93
N TRP A 143 -3.90 -2.52 -22.82
CA TRP A 143 -3.03 -2.86 -23.94
C TRP A 143 -1.60 -2.42 -23.64
N ASP A 144 -0.66 -3.29 -24.01
CA ASP A 144 0.76 -2.99 -24.00
C ASP A 144 1.02 -2.02 -25.17
N LEU A 145 1.38 -0.78 -24.84
CA LEU A 145 1.49 0.31 -25.82
C LEU A 145 2.65 0.10 -26.80
N GLU A 146 3.69 -0.61 -26.39
CA GLU A 146 4.86 -0.88 -27.23
C GLU A 146 4.56 -1.99 -28.24
N THR A 147 3.92 -3.07 -27.77
CA THR A 147 3.70 -4.27 -28.59
C THR A 147 2.33 -4.30 -29.27
N GLY A 148 1.41 -3.42 -28.87
CA GLY A 148 0.03 -3.40 -29.34
C GLY A 148 -0.76 -4.67 -28.97
N ARG A 149 -0.34 -5.39 -27.92
CA ARG A 149 -0.97 -6.65 -27.49
C ARG A 149 -1.69 -6.49 -26.16
N PRO A 150 -2.75 -7.27 -25.89
CA PRO A 150 -3.40 -7.24 -24.58
C PRO A 150 -2.45 -7.72 -23.49
N ILE A 151 -2.37 -6.97 -22.39
CA ILE A 151 -1.58 -7.36 -21.23
C ILE A 151 -2.27 -8.53 -20.55
N ARG A 152 -1.62 -9.69 -20.57
CA ARG A 152 -2.09 -10.86 -19.81
C ARG A 152 -1.49 -10.88 -18.42
N MET A 153 -2.36 -11.02 -17.43
CA MET A 153 -1.91 -11.23 -16.06
C MET A 153 -1.29 -12.61 -15.91
N ASN A 154 -0.05 -12.65 -15.41
CA ASN A 154 0.58 -13.88 -14.98
C ASN A 154 0.27 -14.09 -13.49
N ALA A 155 -0.77 -14.85 -13.18
CA ALA A 155 -1.24 -15.06 -11.81
C ALA A 155 -0.14 -15.56 -10.85
N ARG A 156 0.78 -16.41 -11.34
CA ARG A 156 1.91 -16.91 -10.52
C ARG A 156 2.90 -15.80 -10.16
N LYS A 157 3.32 -14.98 -11.13
CA LYS A 157 4.22 -13.84 -10.88
C LYS A 157 3.55 -12.78 -10.02
N PHE A 158 2.27 -12.50 -10.29
CA PHE A 158 1.48 -11.54 -9.52
C PHE A 158 1.34 -11.96 -8.07
N ARG A 159 0.91 -13.20 -7.81
CA ARG A 159 0.85 -13.78 -6.46
C ARG A 159 2.20 -13.69 -5.72
N LYS A 160 3.32 -13.92 -6.42
CA LYS A 160 4.66 -13.78 -5.83
C LYS A 160 4.97 -12.33 -5.44
N ALA A 161 4.59 -11.36 -6.28
CA ALA A 161 4.75 -9.94 -5.98
C ALA A 161 3.88 -9.53 -4.78
N LEU A 162 2.60 -9.92 -4.75
CA LEU A 162 1.69 -9.64 -3.63
C LEU A 162 2.21 -10.20 -2.30
N LYS A 163 2.74 -11.44 -2.30
CA LYS A 163 3.35 -12.03 -1.09
C LYS A 163 4.54 -11.22 -0.57
N LYS A 164 5.38 -10.70 -1.47
CA LYS A 164 6.53 -9.86 -1.08
C LYS A 164 6.06 -8.54 -0.48
N LEU A 165 5.08 -7.91 -1.12
CA LEU A 165 4.47 -6.68 -0.65
C LEU A 165 3.85 -6.88 0.74
N ARG A 166 3.01 -7.90 0.90
CA ARG A 166 2.40 -8.26 2.18
C ARG A 166 3.43 -8.42 3.29
N ASN A 167 4.50 -9.17 3.04
CA ASN A 167 5.58 -9.32 4.03
C ASN A 167 6.17 -7.96 4.46
N SER A 168 6.35 -7.02 3.52
CA SER A 168 6.87 -5.68 3.83
C SER A 168 5.86 -4.84 4.63
N LEU A 169 4.56 -4.95 4.36
CA LEU A 169 3.52 -4.31 5.16
C LEU A 169 3.51 -4.87 6.59
N THR A 170 3.56 -6.20 6.74
CA THR A 170 3.60 -6.85 8.07
C THR A 170 4.86 -6.48 8.85
N GLU A 171 6.01 -6.38 8.20
CA GLU A 171 7.26 -5.93 8.83
C GLU A 171 7.14 -4.49 9.34
N PHE A 172 6.53 -3.61 8.55
CA PHE A 172 6.31 -2.22 8.95
C PHE A 172 5.28 -2.10 10.08
N ASP A 173 4.16 -2.80 10.00
CA ASP A 173 3.15 -2.84 11.07
C ASP A 173 3.76 -3.31 12.41
N ARG A 174 4.51 -4.41 12.38
CA ARG A 174 5.23 -4.92 13.56
C ARG A 174 6.19 -3.88 14.15
N TRP A 175 6.80 -3.06 13.30
CA TRP A 175 7.68 -1.98 13.74
C TRP A 175 6.91 -0.77 14.30
N LEU A 176 5.78 -0.39 13.67
CA LEU A 176 5.01 0.81 13.97
C LEU A 176 4.16 0.65 15.22
N THR A 177 3.42 -0.45 15.34
CA THR A 177 2.49 -0.75 16.43
C THR A 177 3.07 -0.47 17.83
N PRO A 178 4.24 -1.01 18.23
CA PRO A 178 4.80 -0.77 19.58
C PRO A 178 5.28 0.67 19.81
N LYS A 179 5.32 1.51 18.77
CA LYS A 179 5.76 2.91 18.86
C LYS A 179 4.59 3.89 18.96
N LEU A 180 3.37 3.48 18.63
CA LEU A 180 2.19 4.37 18.65
C LEU A 180 2.03 5.10 19.98
N ASP A 181 2.21 4.42 21.11
CA ASP A 181 2.12 5.00 22.46
C ASP A 181 3.22 6.02 22.79
N ARG A 182 4.32 6.01 22.02
CA ARG A 182 5.50 6.86 22.23
C ARG A 182 5.53 8.06 21.30
N VAL A 183 4.70 8.05 20.27
CA VAL A 183 4.61 9.12 19.29
C VAL A 183 3.89 10.32 19.93
N GLY A 184 4.33 11.55 19.66
CA GLY A 184 3.66 12.74 20.18
C GLY A 184 2.20 12.83 19.68
N ARG A 185 1.28 13.45 20.45
CA ARG A 185 -0.17 13.46 20.13
C ARG A 185 -0.52 13.85 18.69
N ALA A 186 0.19 14.81 18.10
CA ALA A 186 -0.07 15.27 16.73
C ALA A 186 0.39 14.29 15.65
N GLU A 187 1.34 13.42 15.99
CA GLU A 187 1.88 12.39 15.12
C GLU A 187 1.19 11.04 15.37
N SER A 188 0.65 10.78 16.57
CA SER A 188 0.00 9.50 16.87
C SER A 188 -1.25 9.30 16.03
N ARG A 189 -2.06 10.35 15.81
CA ARG A 189 -3.23 10.24 14.91
C ARG A 189 -2.85 9.78 13.51
N LEU A 190 -1.80 10.35 12.92
CA LEU A 190 -1.37 9.95 11.58
C LEU A 190 -0.77 8.54 11.58
N ALA A 191 -0.04 8.18 12.63
CA ALA A 191 0.51 6.84 12.77
C ALA A 191 -0.57 5.78 13.01
N GLU A 192 -1.62 6.11 13.74
CA GLU A 192 -2.83 5.29 13.93
C GLU A 192 -3.57 5.14 12.60
N GLU A 193 -3.80 6.23 11.85
CA GLU A 193 -4.40 6.18 10.52
C GLU A 193 -3.58 5.26 9.58
N VAL A 194 -2.25 5.37 9.58
CA VAL A 194 -1.39 4.46 8.80
C VAL A 194 -1.48 3.01 9.29
N ALA A 195 -1.54 2.76 10.59
CA ALA A 195 -1.70 1.42 11.14
C ALA A 195 -3.03 0.77 10.73
N ASP A 196 -4.13 1.53 10.77
CA ASP A 196 -5.44 1.08 10.30
C ASP A 196 -5.39 0.73 8.80
N TYR A 197 -4.78 1.59 7.96
CA TYR A 197 -4.59 1.31 6.53
C TYR A 197 -3.77 0.05 6.26
N LEU A 198 -2.70 -0.18 7.04
CA LEU A 198 -1.90 -1.41 6.91
C LEU A 198 -2.72 -2.66 7.21
N SER A 199 -3.58 -2.62 8.23
CA SER A 199 -4.44 -3.73 8.59
C SER A 199 -5.46 -4.03 7.48
N ASP A 200 -6.16 -3.00 6.99
CA ASP A 200 -7.16 -3.14 5.92
C ASP A 200 -6.51 -3.69 4.63
N LEU A 201 -5.33 -3.18 4.28
CA LEU A 201 -4.61 -3.61 3.08
C LEU A 201 -4.00 -5.03 3.22
N ASP A 202 -3.57 -5.47 4.41
CA ASP A 202 -3.13 -6.85 4.62
C ASP A 202 -4.28 -7.85 4.36
N GLU A 203 -5.49 -7.53 4.81
CA GLU A 203 -6.68 -8.36 4.58
C GLU A 203 -6.99 -8.45 3.07
N ALA A 204 -7.03 -7.31 2.37
CA ALA A 204 -7.28 -7.25 0.92
C ALA A 204 -6.20 -8.01 0.11
N LEU A 205 -4.93 -7.91 0.52
CA LEU A 205 -3.84 -8.63 -0.13
C LEU A 205 -3.94 -10.13 0.11
N GLU A 206 -4.30 -10.58 1.30
CA GLU A 206 -4.46 -12.01 1.59
C GLU A 206 -5.59 -12.61 0.74
N GLU A 207 -6.74 -11.94 0.66
CA GLU A 207 -7.84 -12.35 -0.21
C GLU A 207 -7.36 -12.48 -1.67
N THR A 208 -6.67 -11.46 -2.18
CA THR A 208 -6.15 -11.46 -3.55
C THR A 208 -5.11 -12.57 -3.78
N ILE A 209 -4.25 -12.86 -2.80
CA ILE A 209 -3.26 -13.94 -2.84
C ILE A 209 -3.93 -15.31 -2.90
N VAL A 210 -5.04 -15.49 -2.17
CA VAL A 210 -5.85 -16.72 -2.19
C VAL A 210 -6.51 -16.89 -3.55
N LEU A 211 -7.17 -15.85 -4.07
CA LEU A 211 -7.79 -15.85 -5.40
C LEU A 211 -6.77 -16.19 -6.50
N ALA A 212 -5.59 -15.55 -6.48
CA ALA A 212 -4.54 -15.84 -7.45
C ALA A 212 -4.05 -17.29 -7.34
N GLY A 213 -4.08 -17.86 -6.14
CA GLY A 213 -3.80 -19.28 -5.89
C GLY A 213 -4.83 -20.21 -6.53
N GLY A 214 -6.12 -19.84 -6.49
CA GLY A 214 -7.21 -20.54 -7.16
C GLY A 214 -7.02 -20.60 -8.67
N VAL A 215 -6.80 -19.44 -9.31
CA VAL A 215 -6.57 -19.34 -10.76
C VAL A 215 -5.40 -20.21 -11.22
N ILE A 216 -4.28 -20.21 -10.47
CA ILE A 216 -3.11 -21.06 -10.80
C ILE A 216 -3.46 -22.56 -10.76
N ARG A 217 -4.33 -22.98 -9.83
CA ARG A 217 -4.74 -24.39 -9.71
C ARG A 217 -5.63 -24.80 -10.89
N GLU A 218 -6.50 -23.92 -11.38
CA GLU A 218 -7.38 -24.19 -12.53
C GLU A 218 -6.63 -24.22 -13.87
N GLU A 219 -5.62 -23.37 -14.05
CA GLU A 219 -4.79 -23.39 -15.27
C GLU A 219 -3.89 -24.65 -15.37
N GLY A 220 -3.51 -25.24 -14.24
CA GLY A 220 -2.58 -26.36 -14.14
C GLY A 220 -3.01 -27.65 -14.88
N PRO A 221 -4.23 -28.18 -14.69
CA PRO A 221 -4.70 -29.39 -15.36
C PRO A 221 -5.07 -29.16 -16.84
N ALA A 222 -5.57 -27.98 -17.20
CA ALA A 222 -5.99 -27.67 -18.56
C ALA A 222 -4.82 -27.68 -19.57
N LYS A 223 -3.65 -27.15 -19.19
CA LYS A 223 -2.45 -27.16 -20.04
C LYS A 223 -1.79 -28.53 -20.19
N ARG A 224 -2.01 -29.46 -19.25
CA ARG A 224 -1.47 -30.83 -19.33
C ARG A 224 -2.23 -31.73 -20.31
N ARG A 225 -3.51 -31.42 -20.61
CA ARG A 225 -4.34 -32.19 -21.54
C ARG A 225 -4.24 -31.72 -23.00
N ALA A 226 -3.64 -30.56 -23.26
CA ALA A 226 -3.56 -29.94 -24.58
C ALA A 226 -2.16 -29.98 -25.22
N ARG A 227 -1.21 -30.75 -24.65
CA ARG A 227 0.05 -31.07 -25.35
C ARG A 227 -0.17 -32.35 -26.17
N PRO A 228 -0.18 -32.28 -27.51
CA PRO A 228 -0.10 -33.48 -28.35
C PRO A 228 1.25 -34.18 -28.17
#